data_AF-A0A7S4QHY0-F1
#
_entry.id   AF-A0A7S4QHY0-F1
#
_cell.length_a   1.000
_cell.length_b   1.000
_cell.length_c   1.000
_cell.angle_alpha   90.00
_cell.angle_beta   90.00
_cell.angle_gamma   90.00
#
_symmetry.space_group_name_H-M   'P 1'
#
loop_
_entity.id
_entity.type
_entity.pdbx_description
1 polymer ?
#
loop_
_entity_poly.entity_id
_entity_poly.type
_entity_poly.pdbx_seq_one_letter_code
_entity_poly.pdbx_strand_id
1 'polypeptide(L)'
;HFGSSPRQAGELSTTGAPHPGSGAQGGASLAMAAVPLSPRGGDQRDAELLAAALRTPDGEAAVAAFREAWAGAGLPPREVDAELLNLNVSGFGDLADKEGQVMRFVTTMLVDRLGQLAREAPAIGSLYRRYKPRCLSMCCWRPKVIYGMPGPALIEFAHLYPQYVRLGGCVVGPGDLCAVM
;
A
#
# COMPACT_ATOMS: atom_id res chain seq x y z
N HIS A 1 36.61 -2.54 41.29
CA HIS A 1 36.11 -2.05 42.60
C HIS A 1 35.37 -0.74 42.37
N PHE A 2 34.21 -0.56 43.04
CA PHE A 2 33.13 0.42 42.80
C PHE A 2 32.23 0.06 41.61
N GLY A 3 30.93 -0.15 41.74
CA GLY A 3 30.07 -0.03 42.91
C GLY A 3 28.65 -0.42 42.51
N SER A 4 28.05 -1.25 43.34
CA SER A 4 26.69 -1.77 43.32
C SER A 4 25.61 -0.68 43.20
N SER A 5 24.53 -0.93 42.47
CA SER A 5 23.23 -1.26 43.11
C SER A 5 22.11 -1.47 42.09
N PRO A 6 21.22 -2.45 42.33
CA PRO A 6 20.01 -2.71 41.56
C PRO A 6 18.81 -1.95 42.16
N ARG A 7 17.89 -1.48 41.30
CA ARG A 7 16.53 -1.05 41.70
C ARG A 7 15.55 -1.87 40.87
N GLN A 8 15.03 -2.95 41.44
CA GLN A 8 13.79 -3.04 42.22
C GLN A 8 12.52 -2.95 41.38
N ALA A 9 11.80 -4.07 41.49
CA ALA A 9 10.44 -4.39 41.09
C ALA A 9 9.41 -3.32 41.46
N GLY A 10 8.40 -3.22 40.59
CA GLY A 10 7.12 -2.59 40.87
C GLY A 10 6.04 -3.37 40.14
N GLU A 11 5.58 -4.44 40.78
CA GLU A 11 4.35 -5.15 40.41
C GLU A 11 3.15 -4.21 40.68
N LEU A 12 2.32 -4.02 39.66
CA LEU A 12 0.96 -3.49 39.84
C LEU A 12 0.00 -4.51 39.26
N SER A 13 -0.44 -5.41 40.13
CA SER A 13 -1.63 -6.23 39.95
C SER A 13 -2.86 -5.34 40.06
N THR A 14 -3.69 -5.30 39.01
CA THR A 14 -5.04 -4.76 39.12
C THR A 14 -6.03 -5.84 38.71
N THR A 15 -6.46 -6.59 39.71
CA THR A 15 -7.53 -7.59 39.64
C THR A 15 -8.87 -6.86 39.53
N GLY A 16 -9.38 -6.69 38.32
CA GLY A 16 -10.72 -6.16 38.05
C GLY A 16 -11.70 -7.31 37.84
N ALA A 17 -12.60 -7.52 38.81
CA ALA A 17 -13.63 -8.54 38.79
C ALA A 17 -14.69 -8.32 37.68
N PRO A 18 -15.35 -9.39 37.20
CA PRO A 18 -16.38 -9.32 36.17
C PRO A 18 -17.76 -8.92 36.72
N HIS A 19 -18.43 -8.00 36.03
CA HIS A 19 -19.86 -7.70 36.22
C HIS A 19 -20.73 -8.61 35.32
N PRO A 20 -21.70 -9.37 35.88
CA PRO A 20 -22.74 -10.02 35.11
C PRO A 20 -23.95 -9.09 34.94
N GLY A 21 -24.00 -8.38 33.81
CA GLY A 21 -25.13 -7.54 33.42
C GLY A 21 -25.98 -8.23 32.36
N SER A 22 -26.95 -9.02 32.81
CA SER A 22 -28.04 -9.56 32.00
C SER A 22 -28.93 -8.42 31.50
N GLY A 23 -29.20 -8.38 30.20
CA GLY A 23 -30.02 -7.36 29.55
C GLY A 23 -30.44 -7.81 28.16
N ALA A 24 -31.39 -8.74 28.11
CA ALA A 24 -32.11 -9.10 26.90
C ALA A 24 -32.86 -7.87 26.36
N GLN A 25 -32.60 -7.48 25.11
CA GLN A 25 -33.56 -6.80 24.26
C GLN A 25 -33.33 -7.26 22.82
N GLY A 26 -34.29 -8.05 22.33
CA GLY A 26 -34.35 -8.51 20.95
C GLY A 26 -34.63 -7.35 20.02
N GLY A 27 -33.62 -6.96 19.25
CA GLY A 27 -33.82 -6.31 17.96
C GLY A 27 -33.82 -7.41 16.91
N ALA A 28 -34.96 -7.64 16.27
CA ALA A 28 -35.01 -8.44 15.05
C ALA A 28 -34.19 -7.74 13.98
N SER A 29 -32.90 -8.08 13.88
CA SER A 29 -32.07 -7.74 12.73
C SER A 29 -32.70 -8.42 11.52
N LEU A 30 -33.37 -7.61 10.69
CA LEU A 30 -33.50 -7.87 9.27
C LEU A 30 -32.08 -8.06 8.73
N ALA A 31 -31.62 -9.32 8.75
CA ALA A 31 -30.46 -9.74 8.01
C ALA A 31 -30.83 -9.56 6.54
N MET A 32 -30.52 -8.37 6.01
CA MET A 32 -30.29 -8.22 4.59
C MET A 32 -29.18 -9.21 4.27
N ALA A 33 -29.58 -10.34 3.71
CA ALA A 33 -28.66 -11.29 3.11
C ALA A 33 -27.83 -10.47 2.13
N ALA A 34 -26.60 -10.16 2.53
CA ALA A 34 -25.62 -9.55 1.66
C ALA A 34 -25.49 -10.52 0.49
N VAL A 35 -26.07 -10.15 -0.65
CA VAL A 35 -25.86 -10.88 -1.90
C VAL A 35 -24.34 -10.92 -2.06
N PRO A 36 -23.70 -12.09 -2.02
CA PRO A 36 -22.27 -12.16 -2.27
C PRO A 36 -22.09 -11.63 -3.69
N LEU A 37 -21.51 -10.45 -3.80
CA LEU A 37 -21.06 -9.93 -5.08
C LEU A 37 -20.00 -10.92 -5.54
N SER A 38 -20.40 -11.86 -6.39
CA SER A 38 -19.45 -12.75 -7.04
C SER A 38 -18.39 -11.85 -7.68
N PRO A 39 -17.10 -12.02 -7.33
CA PRO A 39 -16.04 -11.25 -7.96
C PRO A 39 -16.19 -11.41 -9.47
N ARG A 40 -16.22 -10.30 -10.20
CA ARG A 40 -16.26 -10.33 -11.66
C ARG A 40 -15.07 -11.19 -12.09
N GLY A 41 -15.30 -12.23 -12.88
CA GLY A 41 -14.31 -13.29 -13.14
C GLY A 41 -12.94 -12.86 -13.70
N GLY A 42 -12.76 -11.60 -14.09
CA GLY A 42 -11.45 -11.03 -14.40
C GLY A 42 -10.53 -10.91 -13.18
N ASP A 43 -11.06 -10.47 -12.03
CA ASP A 43 -10.25 -10.21 -10.83
C ASP A 43 -9.60 -11.50 -10.28
N GLN A 44 -10.28 -12.63 -10.43
CA GLN A 44 -9.78 -13.92 -9.95
C GLN A 44 -8.67 -14.48 -10.85
N ARG A 45 -8.81 -14.39 -12.18
CA ARG A 45 -7.77 -14.83 -13.11
C ARG A 45 -6.50 -14.01 -12.95
N ASP A 46 -6.64 -12.70 -12.75
CA ASP A 46 -5.53 -11.78 -12.55
C ASP A 46 -4.78 -12.09 -11.25
N ALA A 47 -5.52 -12.36 -10.17
CA ALA A 47 -4.96 -12.82 -8.91
C ALA A 47 -4.22 -14.15 -9.04
N GLU A 48 -4.77 -15.11 -9.79
CA GLU A 48 -4.14 -16.41 -10.05
C GLU A 48 -2.86 -16.29 -10.87
N LEU A 49 -2.87 -15.46 -11.93
CA LEU A 49 -1.68 -15.18 -12.74
C LEU A 49 -0.60 -14.47 -11.92
N LEU A 50 -0.99 -13.50 -11.10
CA LEU A 50 -0.06 -12.82 -10.19
C LEU A 50 0.53 -13.81 -9.18
N ALA A 51 -0.31 -14.64 -8.56
CA ALA A 51 0.15 -15.68 -7.62
C ALA A 51 1.05 -16.72 -8.30
N ALA A 52 0.85 -17.01 -9.59
CA ALA A 52 1.75 -17.86 -10.36
C ALA A 52 3.09 -17.15 -10.65
N ALA A 53 3.08 -15.87 -11.04
CA ALA A 53 4.29 -15.07 -11.26
C ALA A 53 5.16 -14.99 -10.00
N LEU A 54 4.51 -14.76 -8.85
CA LEU A 54 5.19 -14.64 -7.55
C LEU A 54 5.85 -15.94 -7.09
N ARG A 55 5.44 -17.10 -7.62
CA ARG A 55 6.05 -18.42 -7.35
C ARG A 55 7.19 -18.77 -8.30
N THR A 56 7.47 -17.94 -9.30
CA THR A 56 8.64 -18.13 -10.16
C THR A 56 9.90 -17.68 -9.40
N PRO A 57 11.08 -18.28 -9.69
CA PRO A 57 12.33 -17.86 -9.04
C PRO A 57 12.64 -16.36 -9.22
N ASP A 58 12.35 -15.81 -10.41
CA ASP A 58 12.53 -14.39 -10.70
C ASP A 58 11.56 -13.52 -9.88
N GLY A 59 10.30 -13.95 -9.75
CA GLY A 59 9.30 -13.28 -8.93
C GLY A 59 9.68 -13.28 -7.44
N GLU A 60 10.11 -14.41 -6.90
CA GLU A 60 10.56 -14.53 -5.51
C GLU A 60 11.78 -13.63 -5.22
N ALA A 61 12.77 -13.63 -6.11
CA ALA A 61 13.95 -12.78 -6.01
C ALA A 61 13.59 -11.29 -6.04
N ALA A 62 12.69 -10.89 -6.94
CA ALA A 62 12.23 -9.49 -7.03
C ALA A 62 11.46 -9.05 -5.78
N VAL A 63 10.60 -9.93 -5.22
CA VAL A 63 9.87 -9.65 -3.96
C VAL A 63 10.84 -9.52 -2.79
N ALA A 64 11.84 -10.39 -2.69
CA ALA A 64 12.85 -10.32 -1.64
C ALA A 64 13.64 -9.00 -1.71
N ALA A 65 14.15 -8.64 -2.89
CA ALA A 65 14.88 -7.40 -3.11
C ALA A 65 14.02 -6.15 -2.82
N PHE A 66 12.75 -6.17 -3.25
CA PHE A 66 11.80 -5.11 -2.92
C PHE A 66 11.61 -4.98 -1.40
N ARG A 67 11.31 -6.08 -0.69
CA ARG A 67 11.08 -6.07 0.75
C ARG A 67 12.29 -5.57 1.53
N GLU A 68 13.49 -5.99 1.14
CA GLU A 68 14.74 -5.53 1.74
C GLU A 68 14.93 -4.01 1.54
N ALA A 69 14.81 -3.50 0.31
CA ALA A 69 14.92 -2.08 0.03
C ALA A 69 13.85 -1.25 0.76
N TRP A 70 12.62 -1.77 0.81
CA TRP A 70 11.48 -1.14 1.48
C TRP A 70 11.69 -1.02 2.99
N ALA A 71 12.10 -2.12 3.62
CA ALA A 71 12.43 -2.16 5.05
C ALA A 71 13.64 -1.27 5.36
N GLY A 72 14.69 -1.31 4.54
CA GLY A 72 15.88 -0.45 4.66
C GLY A 72 15.57 1.04 4.56
N ALA A 73 14.53 1.40 3.80
CA ALA A 73 14.02 2.78 3.73
C ALA A 73 13.20 3.22 4.95
N GLY A 74 12.91 2.30 5.90
CA GLY A 74 12.08 2.56 7.08
C GLY A 74 10.60 2.71 6.75
N LEU A 75 10.15 2.15 5.63
CA LEU A 75 8.75 2.14 5.22
C LEU A 75 7.99 1.01 5.93
N PRO A 76 6.68 1.17 6.21
CA PRO A 76 5.88 0.11 6.79
C PRO A 76 5.84 -1.11 5.84
N PRO A 77 5.79 -2.34 6.39
CA PRO A 77 5.64 -3.54 5.58
C PRO A 77 4.44 -3.42 4.63
N ARG A 78 4.63 -3.84 3.38
CA ARG A 78 3.58 -3.83 2.36
C ARG A 78 3.57 -5.17 1.63
N GLU A 79 2.36 -5.69 1.43
CA GLU A 79 2.14 -6.89 0.63
C GLU A 79 2.24 -6.54 -0.86
N VAL A 80 2.66 -7.52 -1.66
CA VAL A 80 2.73 -7.36 -3.11
C VAL A 80 1.39 -7.83 -3.67
N ASP A 81 0.54 -6.86 -3.98
CA ASP A 81 -0.79 -7.06 -4.54
C ASP A 81 -0.91 -6.41 -5.94
N ALA A 82 -2.04 -6.63 -6.60
CA ALA A 82 -2.28 -6.08 -7.93
C ALA A 82 -2.31 -4.54 -7.95
N GLU A 83 -2.73 -3.91 -6.84
CA GLU A 83 -2.80 -2.45 -6.70
C GLU A 83 -1.39 -1.84 -6.68
N LEU A 84 -0.47 -2.41 -5.89
CA LEU A 84 0.93 -1.98 -5.83
C LEU A 84 1.62 -2.06 -7.19
N LEU A 85 1.31 -3.12 -7.94
CA LEU A 85 1.91 -3.38 -9.24
C LEU A 85 1.26 -2.55 -10.36
N ASN A 86 0.12 -1.90 -10.10
CA ASN A 86 -0.69 -1.18 -11.08
C ASN A 86 -0.92 -2.01 -12.36
N LEU A 87 -1.07 -3.33 -12.18
CA LEU A 87 -1.21 -4.28 -13.29
C LEU A 87 -2.65 -4.26 -13.77
N ASN A 88 -2.90 -3.58 -14.89
CA ASN A 88 -4.16 -3.71 -15.59
C ASN A 88 -4.07 -4.87 -16.60
N VAL A 89 -4.35 -6.08 -16.13
CA VAL A 89 -4.25 -7.30 -16.94
C VAL A 89 -5.45 -7.49 -17.87
N SER A 90 -6.52 -6.73 -17.64
CA SER A 90 -7.77 -6.72 -18.43
C SER A 90 -7.56 -6.42 -19.92
N GLY A 91 -6.44 -5.78 -20.30
CA GLY A 91 -6.14 -5.44 -21.69
C GLY A 91 -5.61 -6.61 -22.55
N PHE A 92 -5.32 -7.76 -21.95
CA PHE A 92 -4.60 -8.86 -22.63
C PHE A 92 -5.51 -10.01 -23.10
N GLY A 93 -6.82 -9.77 -23.25
CA GLY A 93 -7.81 -10.79 -23.60
C GLY A 93 -7.48 -11.61 -24.86
N ASP A 94 -6.82 -11.00 -25.85
CA ASP A 94 -6.43 -11.66 -27.11
C ASP A 94 -5.18 -12.54 -27.00
N LEU A 95 -4.45 -12.51 -25.88
CA LEU A 95 -3.27 -13.36 -25.64
C LEU A 95 -3.62 -14.69 -24.94
N ALA A 96 -4.91 -14.93 -24.66
CA ALA A 96 -5.38 -16.11 -23.93
C ALA A 96 -4.97 -17.44 -24.59
N ASP A 97 -4.78 -17.47 -25.92
CA ASP A 97 -4.36 -18.68 -26.65
C ASP A 97 -2.88 -19.05 -26.43
N LYS A 98 -2.12 -18.23 -25.70
CA LYS A 98 -0.70 -18.45 -25.41
C LYS A 98 -0.39 -18.25 -23.92
N GLU A 99 -0.98 -19.08 -23.08
CA GLU A 99 -0.80 -19.04 -21.61
C GLU A 99 0.68 -18.87 -21.18
N GLY A 100 1.61 -19.58 -21.83
CA GLY A 100 3.05 -19.45 -21.53
C GLY A 100 3.64 -18.07 -21.85
N GLN A 101 3.14 -17.37 -22.87
CA GLN A 101 3.57 -16.00 -23.19
C GLN A 101 2.99 -14.98 -22.20
N VAL A 102 1.72 -15.15 -21.83
CA VAL A 102 1.07 -14.31 -20.80
C VAL A 102 1.83 -14.41 -19.48
N MET A 103 2.15 -15.63 -19.04
CA MET A 103 2.85 -15.84 -17.78
C MET A 103 4.25 -15.19 -17.77
N ARG A 104 5.01 -15.36 -18.86
CA ARG A 104 6.33 -14.73 -18.98
C ARG A 104 6.23 -13.21 -18.96
N PHE A 105 5.25 -12.65 -19.67
CA PHE A 105 5.02 -11.21 -19.70
C PHE A 105 4.63 -10.66 -18.32
N VAL A 106 3.69 -11.29 -17.62
CA VAL A 106 3.28 -10.89 -16.26
C VAL A 106 4.48 -10.97 -15.30
N THR A 107 5.30 -12.02 -15.40
CA THR A 107 6.51 -12.16 -14.58
C THR A 107 7.51 -11.03 -14.85
N THR A 108 7.78 -10.71 -16.13
CA THR A 108 8.66 -9.59 -16.50
C THR A 108 8.14 -8.26 -15.98
N MET A 109 6.85 -7.97 -16.19
CA MET A 109 6.22 -6.74 -15.69
C MET A 109 6.30 -6.63 -14.17
N LEU A 110 6.08 -7.73 -13.46
CA LEU A 110 6.20 -7.81 -12.00
C LEU A 110 7.63 -7.51 -11.54
N VAL A 111 8.62 -8.17 -12.14
CA VAL A 111 10.05 -7.98 -11.80
C VAL A 111 10.47 -6.55 -12.06
N ASP A 112 10.12 -5.98 -13.21
CA ASP A 112 10.46 -4.61 -13.58
C ASP A 112 9.83 -3.59 -12.62
N ARG A 113 8.55 -3.78 -12.29
CA ARG A 113 7.83 -2.87 -11.41
C ARG A 113 8.35 -2.93 -9.97
N LEU A 114 8.55 -4.13 -9.43
CA LEU A 114 9.14 -4.29 -8.09
C LEU A 114 10.57 -3.75 -8.05
N GLY A 115 11.35 -3.97 -9.12
CA GLY A 115 12.69 -3.39 -9.26
C GLY A 115 12.68 -1.86 -9.30
N GLN A 116 11.71 -1.25 -9.98
CA GLN A 116 11.52 0.20 -9.96
C GLN A 116 11.18 0.70 -8.55
N LEU A 117 10.20 0.09 -7.88
CA LEU A 117 9.80 0.47 -6.53
C LEU A 117 10.96 0.31 -5.53
N ALA A 118 11.77 -0.74 -5.66
CA ALA A 118 12.96 -0.94 -4.84
C ALA A 118 13.98 0.20 -5.03
N ARG A 119 14.21 0.65 -6.28
CA ARG A 119 15.09 1.80 -6.56
C ARG A 119 14.57 3.11 -5.99
N GLU A 120 13.25 3.30 -6.00
CA GLU A 120 12.61 4.51 -5.49
C GLU A 120 12.40 4.51 -3.96
N ALA A 121 12.45 3.34 -3.32
CA ALA A 121 12.20 3.15 -1.89
C ALA A 121 12.96 4.13 -0.98
N PRO A 122 14.27 4.43 -1.18
CA PRO A 122 14.98 5.39 -0.32
C PRO A 122 14.40 6.82 -0.39
N ALA A 123 13.98 7.26 -1.59
CA ALA A 123 13.35 8.57 -1.77
C ALA A 123 11.96 8.60 -1.15
N ILE A 124 11.16 7.54 -1.38
CA ILE A 124 9.83 7.35 -0.77
C ILE A 124 9.94 7.33 0.77
N GLY A 125 10.90 6.61 1.34
CA GLY A 125 11.15 6.57 2.78
C GLY A 125 11.57 7.91 3.37
N SER A 126 12.31 8.71 2.62
CA SER A 126 12.67 10.08 3.01
C SER A 126 11.45 11.01 3.05
N LEU A 127 10.54 10.87 2.07
CA LEU A 127 9.25 11.57 2.09
C LEU A 127 8.39 11.09 3.25
N TYR A 128 8.24 9.78 3.45
CA TYR A 128 7.46 9.19 4.53
C TYR A 128 7.89 9.73 5.90
N ARG A 129 9.19 9.73 6.21
CA ARG A 129 9.73 10.29 7.46
C ARG A 129 9.46 11.79 7.61
N ARG A 130 9.47 12.55 6.52
CA ARG A 130 9.18 13.99 6.51
C ARG A 130 7.71 14.29 6.79
N TYR A 131 6.79 13.48 6.26
CA TYR A 131 5.35 13.73 6.36
C TYR A 131 4.67 13.03 7.54
N LYS A 132 5.13 11.85 7.96
CA LYS A 132 4.56 11.08 9.10
C LYS A 132 4.35 11.90 10.38
N PRO A 133 5.35 12.63 10.93
CA PRO A 133 5.16 13.37 12.16
C PRO A 133 4.18 14.55 12.02
N ARG A 134 3.98 15.08 10.80
CA ARG A 134 3.10 16.22 10.54
C ARG A 134 1.61 15.86 10.54
N CYS A 135 1.27 14.58 10.34
CA CYS A 135 -0.13 14.13 10.39
C CYS A 135 -0.61 13.75 11.78
N LEU A 136 0.29 13.58 12.76
CA LEU A 136 -0.09 13.23 14.13
C LEU A 136 -0.56 14.47 14.92
N SER A 137 -0.14 15.68 14.53
CA SER A 137 -0.66 16.92 15.10
C SER A 137 -1.94 17.34 14.35
N MET A 138 -3.07 16.72 14.70
CA MET A 138 -4.41 16.98 14.12
C MET A 138 -4.81 18.47 14.12
N CYS A 139 -4.18 19.31 14.94
CA CYS A 139 -4.55 20.72 15.11
C CYS A 139 -3.86 21.72 14.15
N CYS A 140 -2.97 21.29 13.25
CA CYS A 140 -2.16 22.23 12.45
C CYS A 140 -2.18 21.98 10.93
N TRP A 141 -3.17 21.26 10.42
CA TRP A 141 -3.22 20.89 9.00
C TRP A 141 -3.67 22.07 8.12
N ARG A 142 -2.73 22.95 7.74
CA ARG A 142 -2.90 23.81 6.56
C ARG A 142 -2.20 23.13 5.37
N PRO A 143 -2.96 22.62 4.38
CA PRO A 143 -2.35 22.04 3.19
C PRO A 143 -1.49 23.11 2.50
N LYS A 144 -0.20 22.79 2.30
CA LYS A 144 0.70 23.66 1.55
C LYS A 144 0.63 23.27 0.09
N VAL A 145 0.06 24.15 -0.73
CA VAL A 145 0.06 24.00 -2.19
C VAL A 145 1.48 24.29 -2.69
N ILE A 146 2.04 23.36 -3.46
CA ILE A 146 3.33 23.49 -4.11
C ILE A 146 3.06 23.46 -5.61
N TYR A 147 3.58 24.44 -6.35
CA TYR A 147 3.47 24.51 -7.80
C TYR A 147 4.69 23.88 -8.46
N GLY A 148 4.48 23.21 -9.58
CA GLY A 148 5.53 22.57 -10.38
C GLY A 148 5.20 21.13 -10.77
N MET A 149 6.04 20.55 -11.63
CA MET A 149 5.91 19.15 -12.04
C MET A 149 6.41 18.24 -10.91
N PRO A 150 5.58 17.31 -10.39
CA PRO A 150 6.02 16.40 -9.34
C PRO A 150 7.06 15.43 -9.89
N GLY A 151 8.13 15.18 -9.12
CA GLY A 151 9.10 14.14 -9.46
C GLY A 151 8.52 12.72 -9.30
N PRO A 152 9.12 11.69 -9.93
CA PRO A 152 8.57 10.33 -9.97
C PRO A 152 8.31 9.74 -8.57
N ALA A 153 9.28 9.86 -7.66
CA ALA A 153 9.11 9.37 -6.29
C ALA A 153 7.98 10.07 -5.51
N LEU A 154 7.66 11.33 -5.82
CA LEU A 154 6.53 12.05 -5.21
C LEU A 154 5.19 11.58 -5.78
N ILE A 155 5.15 11.25 -7.08
CA ILE A 155 3.98 10.64 -7.73
C ILE A 155 3.69 9.29 -7.08
N GLU A 156 4.70 8.42 -6.98
CA GLU A 156 4.54 7.12 -6.33
C GLU A 156 4.16 7.26 -4.85
N PHE A 157 4.82 8.16 -4.12
CA PHE A 157 4.48 8.42 -2.72
C PHE A 157 3.02 8.87 -2.55
N ALA A 158 2.51 9.73 -3.44
CA ALA A 158 1.13 10.19 -3.39
C ALA A 158 0.11 9.09 -3.69
N HIS A 159 0.43 8.17 -4.62
CA HIS A 159 -0.40 6.98 -4.86
C HIS A 159 -0.39 6.03 -3.66
N LEU A 160 0.79 5.78 -3.07
CA LEU A 160 0.95 4.85 -1.97
C LEU A 160 0.37 5.36 -0.65
N TYR A 161 0.40 6.68 -0.45
CA TYR A 161 -0.05 7.35 0.78
C TYR A 161 -0.88 8.61 0.49
N PRO A 162 -2.09 8.45 -0.07
CA PRO A 162 -2.94 9.57 -0.46
C PRO A 162 -3.36 10.47 0.71
N GLN A 163 -3.27 9.97 1.95
CA GLN A 163 -3.52 10.73 3.17
C GLN A 163 -2.44 11.79 3.49
N TYR A 164 -1.22 11.65 2.94
CA TYR A 164 -0.13 12.62 3.15
C TYR A 164 -0.05 13.65 2.04
N VAL A 165 -0.23 13.21 0.79
CA VAL A 165 -0.09 14.04 -0.40
C VAL A 165 -1.22 13.69 -1.35
N ARG A 166 -2.01 14.70 -1.74
CA ARG A 166 -2.94 14.60 -2.85
C ARG A 166 -2.37 15.41 -4.00
N LEU A 167 -2.03 14.73 -5.08
CA LEU A 167 -1.69 15.42 -6.32
C LEU A 167 -2.97 15.95 -6.94
N GLY A 168 -2.97 17.25 -7.23
CA GLY A 168 -4.05 17.95 -7.90
C GLY A 168 -3.44 18.92 -8.90
N GLY A 169 -4.14 19.14 -9.99
CA GLY A 169 -3.70 20.00 -11.09
C GLY A 169 -4.59 19.75 -12.29
N CYS A 170 -4.90 20.79 -13.05
CA CYS A 170 -5.72 20.69 -14.24
C CYS A 170 -5.10 19.64 -15.18
N VAL A 171 -5.90 18.65 -15.58
CA VAL A 171 -5.56 17.83 -16.73
C VAL A 171 -5.45 18.81 -17.89
N VAL A 172 -4.22 19.10 -18.32
CA VAL A 172 -4.01 19.83 -19.56
C VAL A 172 -4.44 18.87 -20.65
N GLY A 173 -5.70 18.98 -21.07
CA GLY A 173 -6.18 18.25 -22.22
C GLY A 173 -5.29 18.58 -23.42
N PRO A 174 -5.09 17.65 -24.37
CA PRO A 174 -4.37 17.93 -25.60
C PRO A 174 -5.20 18.95 -26.42
N GLY A 175 -5.02 20.23 -26.13
CA GLY A 175 -5.81 21.34 -26.68
C GLY A 175 -5.86 22.60 -25.81
N ASP A 176 -5.71 22.49 -24.49
CA ASP A 176 -5.80 23.65 -23.60
C ASP A 176 -4.42 24.22 -23.24
N LEU A 177 -3.99 25.21 -24.03
CA LEU A 177 -2.93 26.14 -23.63
C LEU A 177 -3.44 26.98 -22.45
N CYS A 178 -3.13 26.58 -21.22
CA CYS A 178 -3.29 27.50 -20.08
C CYS A 178 -2.28 28.65 -20.21
N ALA A 179 -2.74 29.77 -20.78
CA ALA A 179 -2.17 31.08 -20.49
C ALA A 179 -2.36 31.36 -18.99
N VAL A 180 -1.26 31.64 -18.30
CA VAL A 180 -1.26 32.04 -16.87
C VAL A 180 -1.06 33.55 -16.83
N MET A 181 -2.00 34.28 -16.22
CA MET A 181 -1.76 35.59 -15.59
C MET A 181 -1.35 35.37 -14.14
#